data_AF-A0A167JAB8-F1
#
_entry.id   AF-A0A167JAB8-F1
#
_cell.length_a   1.000
_cell.length_b   1.000
_cell.length_c   1.000
_cell.angle_alpha   90.00
_cell.angle_beta   90.00
_cell.angle_gamma   90.00
#
_symmetry.space_group_name_H-M   'P 1'
#
loop_
_entity.id
_entity.type
_entity.pdbx_description
1 polymer ?
#
loop_
_entity_poly.entity_id
_entity_poly.type
_entity_poly.pdbx_seq_one_letter_code
_entity_poly.pdbx_strand_id
1 'polypeptide(L)'
;GQFLDDRHSSRFRTLLAHNTPVQILFERGNPSAETQKIMKSLLPSTVQEGLTAGSQFWNASKTLKTLIEEGYFQDKENSNSGAVLPPVIRSMTAESDSLGLTPGENSELALSALGCCVFYLKKCIIDKEILSMAKFEEYVPVDIDIGKGTKLSSI
;
A
#
# COMPACT_ATOMS: atom_id res chain seq x y z
N GLY A 1 0.41 4.16 -2.15
CA GLY A 1 -0.10 5.53 -2.24
C GLY A 1 -1.40 5.65 -1.46
N GLN A 2 -1.75 6.87 -1.05
CA GLN A 2 -2.97 7.23 -0.35
C GLN A 2 -3.56 8.49 -1.01
N PHE A 3 -4.87 8.53 -1.22
CA PHE A 3 -5.52 9.68 -1.86
C PHE A 3 -6.94 9.87 -1.34
N LEU A 4 -7.36 11.13 -1.29
CA LEU A 4 -8.77 11.48 -1.13
C LEU A 4 -9.51 11.22 -2.45
N ASP A 5 -10.78 10.87 -2.36
CA ASP A 5 -11.62 10.61 -3.53
C ASP A 5 -12.92 11.43 -3.44
N ASP A 6 -13.62 11.58 -4.56
CA ASP A 6 -14.92 12.24 -4.60
C ASP A 6 -16.06 11.28 -4.24
N ARG A 7 -17.29 11.81 -4.11
CA ARG A 7 -18.49 11.05 -3.74
C ARG A 7 -18.86 9.90 -4.69
N HIS A 8 -18.37 9.93 -5.93
CA HIS A 8 -18.58 8.92 -6.97
C HIS A 8 -17.38 7.96 -7.11
N SER A 9 -16.33 8.18 -6.31
CA SER A 9 -15.08 7.41 -6.30
C SER A 9 -14.38 7.41 -7.66
N SER A 10 -14.26 8.57 -8.31
CA SER A 10 -13.72 8.63 -9.68
C SER A 10 -12.26 8.21 -9.75
N ARG A 11 -11.44 8.55 -8.73
CA ARG A 11 -10.03 8.15 -8.70
C ARG A 11 -9.89 6.66 -8.47
N PHE A 12 -10.69 6.07 -7.56
CA PHE A 12 -10.71 4.64 -7.36
C PHE A 12 -11.16 3.87 -8.62
N ARG A 13 -12.21 4.34 -9.30
CA ARG A 13 -12.64 3.75 -10.58
C ARG A 13 -11.55 3.82 -11.64
N THR A 14 -10.85 4.95 -11.72
CA THR A 14 -9.73 5.15 -12.65
C THR A 14 -8.57 4.19 -12.32
N LEU A 15 -8.24 4.01 -11.05
CA LEU A 15 -7.25 3.03 -10.60
C LEU A 15 -7.60 1.61 -11.06
N LEU A 16 -8.84 1.17 -10.84
CA LEU A 16 -9.31 -0.17 -11.24
C LEU A 16 -9.34 -0.36 -12.77
N ALA A 17 -9.62 0.70 -13.52
CA ALA A 17 -9.63 0.65 -14.98
C ALA A 17 -8.22 0.54 -15.57
N HIS A 18 -7.25 1.30 -15.04
CA HIS A 18 -5.86 1.24 -15.50
C HIS A 18 -5.13 -0.02 -15.01
N ASN A 19 -5.43 -0.49 -13.80
CA ASN A 19 -4.81 -1.66 -13.19
C ASN A 19 -5.90 -2.63 -12.76
N THR A 20 -6.48 -3.35 -13.72
CA THR A 20 -7.61 -4.27 -13.47
C THR A 20 -7.16 -5.47 -12.62
N PRO A 21 -7.62 -5.57 -11.35
CA PRO A 21 -7.14 -6.61 -10.46
C PRO A 21 -7.94 -7.91 -10.64
N VAL A 22 -7.24 -9.05 -10.61
CA VAL A 22 -7.87 -10.38 -10.58
C VAL A 22 -8.26 -10.81 -9.16
N GLN A 23 -7.67 -10.19 -8.14
CA GLN A 23 -7.98 -10.39 -6.73
C GLN A 23 -7.90 -9.06 -5.96
N ILE A 24 -8.85 -8.84 -5.05
CA ILE A 24 -8.88 -7.67 -4.15
C ILE A 24 -8.89 -8.17 -2.70
N LEU A 25 -8.01 -7.61 -1.89
CA LEU A 25 -7.97 -7.79 -0.45
C LEU A 25 -8.51 -6.54 0.24
N PHE A 26 -9.34 -6.70 1.27
CA PHE A 26 -9.89 -5.57 2.02
C PHE A 26 -10.15 -5.92 3.48
N GLU A 27 -10.21 -4.93 4.35
CA GLU A 27 -10.59 -5.11 5.74
C GLU A 27 -12.11 -5.34 5.84
N ARG A 28 -12.51 -6.43 6.49
CA ARG A 28 -13.93 -6.77 6.62
C ARG A 28 -14.67 -5.67 7.38
N GLY A 29 -15.69 -5.11 6.73
CA GLY A 29 -16.52 -4.04 7.29
C GLY A 29 -16.00 -2.62 7.03
N ASN A 30 -14.83 -2.47 6.39
CA ASN A 30 -14.27 -1.15 6.08
C ASN A 30 -14.81 -0.52 4.78
N PRO A 31 -14.90 -1.23 3.62
CA PRO A 31 -15.41 -0.62 2.40
C PRO A 31 -16.88 -0.19 2.55
N SER A 32 -17.20 1.03 2.11
CA SER A 32 -18.57 1.54 2.09
C SER A 32 -19.46 0.75 1.12
N ALA A 33 -20.78 0.90 1.25
CA ALA A 33 -21.74 0.26 0.35
C ALA A 33 -21.50 0.63 -1.13
N GLU A 34 -21.12 1.89 -1.38
CA GLU A 34 -20.77 2.41 -2.69
C GLU A 34 -19.52 1.72 -3.24
N THR A 35 -18.44 1.64 -2.45
CA THR A 35 -17.20 0.95 -2.84
C THR A 35 -17.45 -0.53 -3.13
N GLN A 36 -18.25 -1.21 -2.30
CA GLN A 36 -18.64 -2.60 -2.55
C GLN A 36 -19.44 -2.77 -3.84
N LYS A 37 -20.35 -1.83 -4.13
CA LYS A 37 -21.11 -1.83 -5.40
C LYS A 37 -20.18 -1.63 -6.60
N ILE A 38 -19.19 -0.73 -6.49
CA ILE A 38 -18.18 -0.50 -7.52
C ILE A 38 -17.42 -1.80 -7.80
N MET A 39 -16.84 -2.42 -6.77
CA MET A 39 -16.09 -3.68 -6.91
C MET A 39 -16.95 -4.77 -7.57
N LYS A 40 -18.19 -4.97 -7.12
CA LYS A 40 -19.09 -5.98 -7.71
C LYS A 40 -19.47 -5.68 -9.16
N SER A 41 -19.64 -4.40 -9.51
CA SER A 41 -20.10 -3.98 -10.85
C SER A 41 -18.99 -3.93 -11.90
N LEU A 42 -17.82 -3.40 -11.55
CA LEU A 42 -16.70 -3.24 -12.49
C LEU A 42 -15.86 -4.50 -12.59
N LEU A 43 -15.86 -5.34 -11.55
CA LEU A 43 -14.97 -6.47 -11.40
C LEU A 43 -15.74 -7.75 -11.00
N PRO A 44 -16.73 -8.18 -11.82
CA PRO A 44 -17.62 -9.30 -11.46
C PRO A 44 -16.90 -10.64 -11.33
N SER A 45 -15.73 -10.80 -11.95
CA SER A 45 -14.92 -12.03 -11.92
C SER A 45 -13.74 -11.96 -10.95
N THR A 46 -13.57 -10.83 -10.25
CA THR A 46 -12.45 -10.63 -9.34
C THR A 46 -12.73 -11.29 -8.00
N VAL A 47 -11.75 -12.06 -7.52
CA VAL A 47 -11.83 -12.70 -6.19
C VAL A 47 -11.75 -11.62 -5.11
N GLN A 48 -12.72 -11.61 -4.20
CA GLN A 48 -12.81 -10.63 -3.11
C GLN A 48 -12.56 -11.30 -1.76
N GLU A 49 -11.49 -10.89 -1.07
CA GLU A 49 -11.05 -11.48 0.19
C GLU A 49 -11.17 -10.47 1.35
N GLY A 50 -12.17 -10.69 2.20
CA GLY A 50 -12.40 -9.87 3.38
C GLY A 50 -11.60 -10.38 4.59
N LEU A 51 -10.53 -9.67 4.92
CA LEU A 51 -9.61 -9.99 6.02
C LEU A 51 -10.06 -9.41 7.36
N THR A 52 -9.75 -10.13 8.44
CA THR A 52 -10.05 -9.67 9.81
C THR A 52 -9.14 -8.52 10.23
N ALA A 53 -9.74 -7.41 10.68
CA ALA A 53 -9.05 -6.23 11.20
C ALA A 53 -8.01 -6.58 12.28
N GLY A 54 -6.84 -5.94 12.23
CA GLY A 54 -5.73 -6.07 13.19
C GLY A 54 -4.93 -7.37 13.10
N SER A 55 -5.61 -8.52 12.95
CA SER A 55 -4.96 -9.84 12.86
C SER A 55 -4.44 -10.14 11.46
N GLN A 56 -5.27 -9.92 10.44
CA GLN A 56 -4.97 -10.22 9.03
C GLN A 56 -4.80 -8.93 8.22
N PHE A 57 -5.65 -7.93 8.45
CA PHE A 57 -5.49 -6.59 7.90
C PHE A 57 -4.78 -5.72 8.95
N TRP A 58 -3.47 -5.58 8.82
CA TRP A 58 -2.65 -4.91 9.83
C TRP A 58 -2.78 -3.39 9.74
N ASN A 59 -2.67 -2.72 10.88
CA ASN A 59 -2.52 -1.27 10.89
C ASN A 59 -1.10 -0.87 10.46
N ALA A 60 -0.93 0.41 10.14
CA ALA A 60 0.32 0.95 9.60
C ALA A 60 1.55 0.67 10.48
N SER A 61 1.47 0.92 11.79
CA SER A 61 2.58 0.67 12.72
C SER A 61 2.98 -0.80 12.79
N LYS A 62 2.00 -1.72 12.79
CA LYS A 62 2.28 -3.17 12.73
C LYS A 62 2.93 -3.54 11.41
N THR A 63 2.49 -2.98 10.29
CA THR A 63 3.12 -3.20 8.99
C THR A 63 4.60 -2.82 9.00
N LEU A 64 4.92 -1.59 9.44
CA LEU A 64 6.31 -1.10 9.51
C LEU A 64 7.18 -1.99 10.40
N LYS A 65 6.68 -2.32 11.58
CA LYS A 65 7.37 -3.22 12.52
C LYS A 65 7.65 -4.59 11.87
N THR A 66 6.65 -5.21 11.26
CA THR A 66 6.81 -6.52 10.61
C THR A 66 7.76 -6.48 9.43
N LEU A 67 7.76 -5.42 8.62
CA LEU A 67 8.71 -5.26 7.51
C LEU A 67 10.17 -5.26 7.97
N ILE A 68 10.45 -4.64 9.11
CA ILE A 68 11.79 -4.57 9.71
C ILE A 68 12.16 -5.92 10.35
N GLU A 69 11.26 -6.51 11.14
CA GLU A 69 11.50 -7.78 11.86
C GLU A 69 11.73 -8.96 10.92
N GLU A 70 11.01 -9.02 9.80
CA GLU A 70 11.14 -10.11 8.82
C GLU A 70 12.40 -9.98 7.94
N GLY A 71 13.09 -8.85 8.01
CA GLY A 71 14.37 -8.66 7.33
C GLY A 71 14.29 -8.70 5.80
N TYR A 72 13.15 -8.36 5.20
CA TYR A 72 12.97 -8.44 3.74
C TYR A 72 14.00 -7.61 2.96
N PHE A 73 14.47 -6.50 3.52
CA PHE A 73 15.34 -5.52 2.85
C PHE A 73 16.78 -5.54 3.38
N GLN A 74 17.23 -6.65 3.97
CA GLN A 74 18.61 -6.80 4.40
C GLN A 74 19.50 -7.19 3.22
N ASP A 75 20.66 -6.54 3.12
CA ASP A 75 21.63 -6.87 2.10
C ASP A 75 22.30 -8.20 2.43
N LYS A 76 22.29 -9.15 1.47
CA LYS A 76 22.84 -10.50 1.70
C LYS A 76 24.35 -10.49 1.95
N GLU A 77 25.05 -9.44 1.52
CA GLU A 77 26.50 -9.32 1.63
C GLU A 77 26.95 -8.54 2.87
N ASN A 78 26.08 -7.73 3.48
CA ASN A 78 26.41 -6.89 4.64
C ASN A 78 25.33 -6.99 5.73
N SER A 79 25.32 -8.10 6.46
CA SER A 79 24.40 -8.33 7.58
C SER A 79 24.54 -7.34 8.75
N ASN A 80 25.59 -6.49 8.74
CA ASN A 80 25.84 -5.47 9.75
C ASN A 80 25.22 -4.09 9.42
N SER A 81 24.77 -3.85 8.19
CA SER A 81 23.95 -2.67 7.90
C SER A 81 22.51 -2.99 8.27
N GLY A 82 21.95 -2.29 9.26
CA GLY A 82 20.56 -2.48 9.70
C GLY A 82 19.56 -2.42 8.54
N ALA A 83 18.39 -3.04 8.71
CA ALA A 83 17.38 -3.12 7.64
C ALA A 83 17.02 -1.73 7.10
N VAL A 84 17.34 -1.49 5.83
CA VAL A 84 17.13 -0.20 5.18
C VAL A 84 15.79 -0.23 4.47
N LEU A 85 14.78 0.47 4.98
CA LEU A 85 13.49 0.58 4.29
C LEU A 85 13.69 1.22 2.90
N PRO A 86 13.03 0.70 1.85
CA PRO A 86 13.00 1.31 0.53
C PRO A 86 12.61 2.79 0.59
N PRO A 87 13.14 3.66 -0.30
CA PRO A 87 12.91 5.10 -0.24
C PRO A 87 11.42 5.50 -0.16
N VAL A 88 10.56 4.82 -0.93
CA VAL A 88 9.11 5.07 -0.94
C VAL A 88 8.43 4.72 0.38
N ILE A 89 8.85 3.63 1.03
CA ILE A 89 8.30 3.28 2.36
C ILE A 89 8.82 4.25 3.41
N ARG A 90 10.10 4.64 3.32
CA ARG A 90 10.68 5.64 4.24
C ARG A 90 10.02 7.00 4.12
N SER A 91 9.66 7.45 2.92
CA SER A 91 8.90 8.71 2.77
C SER A 91 7.49 8.64 3.34
N MET A 92 6.98 7.44 3.65
CA MET A 92 5.69 7.21 4.29
C MET A 92 5.78 7.12 5.83
N THR A 93 6.98 7.23 6.42
CA THR A 93 7.19 7.28 7.88
C THR A 93 7.30 8.71 8.39
N ALA A 94 7.05 8.94 9.68
CA ALA A 94 7.20 10.25 10.30
C ALA A 94 8.68 10.71 10.28
N GLU A 95 8.93 11.96 9.89
CA GLU A 95 10.29 12.52 9.78
C GLU A 95 11.03 12.56 11.13
N SER A 96 10.29 12.64 12.23
CA SER A 96 10.84 12.68 13.59
C SER A 96 11.29 11.32 14.11
N ASP A 97 10.93 10.21 13.44
CA ASP A 97 11.23 8.85 13.89
C ASP A 97 12.40 8.25 13.12
N SER A 98 13.59 8.26 13.75
CA SER A 98 14.80 7.68 13.17
C SER A 98 14.73 6.15 13.00
N LEU A 99 13.80 5.47 13.68
CA LEU A 99 13.60 4.03 13.55
C LEU A 99 12.63 3.69 12.40
N GLY A 100 11.88 4.66 11.87
CA GLY A 100 10.91 4.45 10.79
C GLY A 100 9.76 3.51 11.16
N LEU A 101 9.38 3.47 12.44
CA LEU A 101 8.30 2.63 12.98
C LEU A 101 6.96 3.38 13.09
N THR A 102 7.03 4.70 13.05
CA THR A 102 5.89 5.60 13.15
C THR A 102 5.43 5.96 11.73
N PRO A 103 4.18 5.64 11.35
CA PRO A 103 3.64 6.05 10.07
C PRO A 103 3.51 7.58 10.00
N GLY A 104 3.72 8.15 8.81
CA GLY A 104 3.41 9.55 8.55
C GLY A 104 1.89 9.77 8.50
N GLU A 105 1.43 10.96 8.91
CA GLU A 105 0.00 11.30 9.04
C GLU A 105 -0.82 11.02 7.76
N ASN A 106 -0.22 11.28 6.58
CA ASN A 106 -0.89 11.09 5.28
C ASN A 106 -0.60 9.74 4.62
N SER A 107 -0.06 8.76 5.36
CA SER A 107 0.33 7.46 4.82
C SER A 107 -0.22 6.25 5.59
N GLU A 108 -1.00 6.47 6.65
CA GLU A 108 -1.55 5.39 7.47
C GLU A 108 -2.39 4.39 6.66
N LEU A 109 -3.25 4.86 5.76
CA LEU A 109 -4.09 3.98 4.94
C LEU A 109 -3.25 3.20 3.93
N ALA A 110 -2.23 3.83 3.34
CA ALA A 110 -1.33 3.17 2.40
C ALA A 110 -0.53 2.05 3.08
N LEU A 111 0.04 2.32 4.26
CA LEU A 111 0.81 1.35 5.02
C LEU A 111 -0.07 0.24 5.61
N SER A 112 -1.31 0.56 5.99
CA SER A 112 -2.30 -0.43 6.41
C SER A 112 -2.67 -1.37 5.25
N ALA A 113 -2.94 -0.82 4.06
CA ALA A 113 -3.20 -1.59 2.84
C ALA A 113 -1.98 -2.46 2.45
N LEU A 114 -0.76 -1.93 2.59
CA LEU A 114 0.46 -2.74 2.39
C LEU A 114 0.54 -3.89 3.39
N GLY A 115 0.18 -3.68 4.65
CA GLY A 115 0.16 -4.73 5.67
C GLY A 115 -0.74 -5.91 5.30
N CYS A 116 -1.91 -5.61 4.76
CA CYS A 116 -2.81 -6.61 4.19
C CYS A 116 -2.16 -7.41 3.04
N CYS A 117 -1.51 -6.74 2.10
CA CYS A 117 -0.78 -7.41 1.02
C CYS A 117 0.34 -8.30 1.56
N VAL A 118 1.15 -7.79 2.50
CA VAL A 118 2.24 -8.56 3.11
C VAL A 118 1.71 -9.79 3.86
N PHE A 119 0.63 -9.63 4.63
CA PHE A 119 -0.03 -10.75 5.30
C PHE A 119 -0.45 -11.84 4.31
N TYR A 120 -1.08 -11.46 3.19
CA TYR A 120 -1.58 -12.44 2.22
C TYR A 120 -0.43 -13.11 1.44
N LEU A 121 0.61 -12.36 1.06
CA LEU A 121 1.82 -12.93 0.48
C LEU A 121 2.49 -13.94 1.44
N LYS A 122 2.51 -13.63 2.74
CA LYS A 122 3.04 -14.52 3.78
C LYS A 122 2.18 -15.79 3.93
N LYS A 123 0.86 -15.65 3.88
CA LYS A 123 -0.09 -16.78 3.84
C LYS A 123 0.17 -17.68 2.61
N CYS A 124 0.58 -17.09 1.49
CA CYS A 124 0.94 -17.80 0.26
C CYS A 124 2.40 -18.29 0.22
N ILE A 125 3.22 -17.99 1.23
CA ILE A 125 4.64 -18.40 1.33
C ILE A 125 5.50 -17.83 0.19
N ILE A 126 5.20 -16.63 -0.28
CA ILE A 126 5.94 -15.93 -1.35
C ILE A 126 6.36 -14.51 -0.94
N ASP A 127 6.13 -14.13 0.32
CA ASP A 127 6.49 -12.82 0.88
C ASP A 127 7.97 -12.50 0.71
N LYS A 128 8.87 -13.43 1.05
CA LYS A 128 10.32 -13.18 0.96
C LYS A 128 10.79 -12.99 -0.47
N GLU A 129 10.31 -13.80 -1.41
CA GLU A 129 10.71 -13.75 -2.82
C GLU A 129 10.30 -12.41 -3.45
N ILE A 130 9.08 -11.95 -3.17
CA ILE A 130 8.54 -10.72 -3.73
C ILE A 130 9.12 -9.48 -3.04
N LEU A 131 9.11 -9.44 -1.69
CA LEU A 131 9.49 -8.25 -0.95
C LEU A 131 11.00 -8.00 -0.94
N SER A 132 11.84 -9.05 -1.03
CA SER A 132 13.30 -8.88 -1.10
C SER A 132 13.79 -8.21 -2.37
N MET A 133 12.93 -8.11 -3.40
CA MET A 133 13.22 -7.30 -4.59
C MET A 133 13.27 -5.80 -4.27
N ALA A 134 12.68 -5.35 -3.15
CA ALA A 134 12.66 -3.96 -2.70
C ALA A 134 12.14 -2.94 -3.75
N LYS A 135 11.31 -3.39 -4.71
CA LYS A 135 10.75 -2.55 -5.77
C LYS A 135 9.40 -1.97 -5.36
N PHE A 136 9.42 -0.75 -4.84
CA PHE A 136 8.22 -0.02 -4.47
C PHE A 136 8.09 1.25 -5.31
N GLU A 137 6.86 1.53 -5.72
CA GLU A 137 6.48 2.75 -6.43
C GLU A 137 5.25 3.35 -5.75
N GLU A 138 5.23 4.66 -5.56
CA GLU A 138 4.08 5.34 -5.00
C GLU A 138 3.03 5.58 -6.07
N TYR A 139 1.86 4.95 -5.94
CA TYR A 139 0.71 5.33 -6.75
C TYR A 139 0.22 6.73 -6.37
N VAL A 140 0.20 7.63 -7.36
CA VAL A 140 -0.40 8.97 -7.30
C VAL A 140 -1.50 9.05 -8.37
N PRO A 141 -2.73 9.50 -8.02
CA PRO A 141 -3.79 9.70 -9.01
C PRO A 141 -3.36 10.60 -10.17
N VAL A 142 -3.74 10.22 -11.39
CA VAL A 142 -3.33 10.88 -12.64
C VAL A 142 -3.66 12.37 -12.70
N ASP A 143 -4.76 12.80 -12.08
CA ASP A 143 -5.20 14.19 -12.05
C ASP A 143 -4.30 15.08 -11.16
N ILE A 144 -3.65 14.49 -10.16
CA ILE A 144 -2.66 15.18 -9.33
C ILE A 144 -1.33 15.29 -10.08
N ASP A 145 -0.96 14.24 -10.81
CA ASP A 145 0.31 14.19 -11.54
C ASP A 145 0.35 15.18 -12.72
N ILE A 146 -0.75 15.27 -13.48
CA ILE A 146 -0.92 16.28 -14.54
C ILE A 146 -0.76 17.72 -13.98
N GLY A 147 -1.24 17.94 -12.76
CA GLY A 147 -1.09 19.23 -12.05
C GLY A 147 0.36 19.58 -11.69
N LYS A 148 1.23 18.58 -11.47
CA LYS A 148 2.68 18.79 -11.27
C LYS A 148 3.41 19.04 -12.59
N GLY A 149 3.06 18.33 -13.66
CA GLY A 149 3.63 18.53 -14.99
C GLY A 149 3.37 19.94 -15.55
N THR A 150 2.17 20.49 -15.32
CA THR A 150 1.80 21.85 -15.79
C THR A 150 2.54 22.96 -15.03
N LYS A 151 2.96 22.72 -13.77
CA LYS A 151 3.78 23.67 -13.01
C LYS A 151 5.24 23.68 -13.46
N LEU A 152 5.78 22.54 -13.93
CA LEU A 152 7.14 22.45 -14.46
C LEU A 152 7.30 23.12 -15.83
N SER A 153 6.24 23.21 -16.63
CA SER A 153 6.24 23.93 -17.92
C SER A 153 6.05 25.46 -17.79
N SER A 154 5.95 25.97 -16.56
CA SER A 154 5.68 27.40 -16.28
C SER A 154 6.83 28.10 -15.53
N ILE A 155 8.05 27.55 -15.59
CA ILE A 155 9.27 28.17 -15.06
C ILE A 155 10.27 28.36 -16.22
#